data_AF-A0A4P6DTQ8-F1
#
_entry.id   AF-A0A4P6DTQ8-F1
#
_cell.length_a   1.000
_cell.length_b   1.000
_cell.length_c   1.000
_cell.angle_alpha   90.00
_cell.angle_beta   90.00
_cell.angle_gamma   90.00
#
_symmetry.space_group_name_H-M   'P 1'
#
loop_
_entity.id
_entity.type
_entity.pdbx_description
1 polymer ?
#
loop_
_entity_poly.entity_id
_entity_poly.type
_entity_poly.pdbx_seq_one_letter_code
_entity_poly.pdbx_strand_id
1 'polypeptide(L)'
;MEAFRLDCDHIDFTPRSLELSPVNFFYGKNGTGKSTLVELLKRQYEGLYTVQIFRGHDSYVSENRELNAITLGQTNVEVQQKIDQLNTEISQLEKELDLNSEADNCGTRLQRTETHFADTKNELDKLYSKCASAIKKYYQSQRHTHCGIQQK
;
A
#
# COMPACT_ATOMS: atom_id res chain seq x y z
N MET A 1 -41.63 28.63 18.29
CA MET A 1 -40.46 28.04 17.61
C MET A 1 -39.32 28.22 18.60
N GLU A 2 -38.76 27.15 19.15
CA GLU A 2 -37.67 27.26 20.13
C GLU A 2 -36.46 27.93 19.44
N ALA A 3 -35.94 29.00 20.03
CA ALA A 3 -34.73 29.65 19.55
C ALA A 3 -33.54 28.77 19.94
N PHE A 4 -32.68 28.44 18.97
CA PHE A 4 -31.45 27.71 19.25
C PHE A 4 -30.45 28.67 19.89
N ARG A 5 -29.93 28.36 21.07
CA ARG A 5 -29.00 29.23 21.78
C ARG A 5 -27.60 28.64 21.78
N LEU A 6 -26.63 29.39 21.27
CA LEU A 6 -25.22 29.03 21.30
C LEU A 6 -24.55 29.76 22.47
N ASP A 7 -24.03 29.01 23.43
CA ASP A 7 -23.37 29.61 24.60
C ASP A 7 -21.87 29.81 24.34
N CYS A 8 -21.42 31.06 24.38
CA CYS A 8 -20.05 31.46 24.03
C CYS A 8 -19.17 31.75 25.25
N ASP A 9 -19.59 31.37 26.46
CA ASP A 9 -18.89 31.71 27.72
C ASP A 9 -17.45 31.19 27.79
N HIS A 10 -17.13 30.13 27.06
CA HIS A 10 -15.80 29.49 27.05
C HIS A 10 -14.87 30.00 25.94
N ILE A 11 -15.28 31.02 25.20
CA ILE A 11 -14.47 31.66 24.16
C ILE A 11 -14.44 33.19 24.40
N ASP A 12 -13.36 33.83 23.97
CA ASP A 12 -13.27 35.30 24.01
C ASP A 12 -14.12 35.91 22.89
N PHE A 13 -15.43 35.83 23.08
CA PHE A 13 -16.44 36.28 22.14
C PHE A 13 -17.47 37.12 22.88
N THR A 14 -17.67 38.34 22.38
CA THR A 14 -18.69 39.25 22.89
C THR A 14 -19.68 39.50 21.75
N PRO A 15 -20.97 39.17 21.91
CA PRO A 15 -21.70 38.82 23.14
C PRO A 15 -21.49 37.37 23.63
N ARG A 16 -21.66 37.13 24.95
CA ARG A 16 -21.44 35.82 25.61
C ARG A 16 -22.38 34.68 25.19
N SER A 17 -23.44 34.98 24.45
CA SER A 17 -24.33 33.98 23.86
C SER A 17 -24.94 34.51 22.57
N LEU A 18 -25.33 33.60 21.68
CA LEU A 18 -25.98 33.92 20.42
C LEU A 18 -27.29 33.16 20.28
N GLU A 19 -28.35 33.85 19.89
CA GLU A 19 -29.58 33.21 19.45
C GLU A 19 -29.50 32.97 17.94
N LEU A 20 -29.76 31.73 17.54
CA LEU A 20 -29.67 31.24 16.18
C LEU A 20 -31.07 31.02 15.62
N SER A 21 -31.25 31.52 14.40
CA SER A 21 -32.39 31.18 13.56
C SER A 21 -32.13 29.88 12.78
N PRO A 22 -33.10 29.33 12.04
CA PRO A 22 -32.86 28.17 11.17
C PRO A 22 -31.75 28.39 10.13
N VAL A 23 -31.55 29.63 9.68
CA VAL A 23 -30.47 30.03 8.76
C VAL A 23 -29.77 31.26 9.33
N ASN A 24 -28.44 31.22 9.45
CA ASN A 24 -27.62 32.32 9.96
C ASN A 24 -26.42 32.55 9.05
N PHE A 25 -26.04 33.82 8.87
CA PHE A 25 -24.87 34.21 8.09
C PHE A 25 -23.87 34.95 8.98
N PHE A 26 -22.64 34.46 9.04
CA PHE A 26 -21.56 35.02 9.85
C PHE A 26 -20.44 35.55 8.97
N TYR A 27 -20.13 36.85 9.09
CA TYR A 27 -19.10 37.53 8.29
C TYR A 27 -18.00 38.12 9.18
N GLY A 28 -16.79 38.21 8.65
CA GLY A 28 -15.65 38.84 9.35
C GLY A 28 -14.34 38.59 8.62
N LYS A 29 -13.28 39.32 8.97
CA LYS A 29 -11.92 39.11 8.45
C LYS A 29 -11.36 37.73 8.83
N ASN A 30 -10.30 37.28 8.17
CA ASN A 30 -9.60 36.07 8.61
C ASN A 30 -9.07 36.26 10.05
N GLY A 31 -9.20 35.23 10.88
CA GLY A 31 -8.82 35.30 12.29
C GLY A 31 -9.90 35.82 13.26
N THR A 32 -11.08 36.23 12.80
CA THR A 32 -12.16 36.74 13.69
C THR A 32 -12.95 35.65 14.41
N GLY A 33 -12.47 34.41 14.47
CA GLY A 33 -13.12 33.32 15.20
C GLY A 33 -14.31 32.63 14.49
N LYS A 34 -14.54 32.85 13.19
CA LYS A 34 -15.62 32.16 12.45
C LYS A 34 -15.52 30.63 12.55
N SER A 35 -14.32 30.08 12.31
CA SER A 35 -14.07 28.64 12.45
C SER A 35 -14.22 28.15 13.90
N THR A 36 -13.90 29.01 14.87
CA THR A 36 -14.08 28.73 16.30
C THR A 36 -15.55 28.60 16.65
N LEU A 37 -16.41 29.47 16.09
CA LEU A 37 -17.85 29.45 16.31
C LEU A 37 -18.49 28.17 15.71
N VAL A 38 -18.02 27.73 14.55
CA VAL A 38 -18.42 26.46 13.93
C VAL A 38 -18.03 25.26 14.82
N GLU A 39 -16.83 25.27 15.39
CA GLU A 39 -16.36 24.21 16.29
C GLU A 39 -17.17 24.18 17.61
N LEU A 40 -17.51 25.35 18.15
CA LEU A 40 -18.35 25.50 19.33
C LEU A 40 -19.75 24.92 19.09
N LEU A 41 -20.35 25.22 17.93
CA LEU A 41 -21.63 24.66 17.49
C LEU A 41 -21.60 23.14 17.48
N LYS A 42 -20.57 22.56 16.85
CA LYS A 42 -20.39 21.11 16.82
C LYS A 42 -20.29 20.54 18.24
N ARG A 43 -19.41 21.07 19.08
CA ARG A 43 -19.22 20.57 20.45
C ARG A 43 -20.50 20.59 21.30
N GLN A 44 -21.31 21.63 21.18
CA GLN A 44 -22.53 21.74 21.99
C GLN A 44 -23.68 20.87 21.47
N TYR A 45 -23.73 20.60 20.17
CA TYR A 45 -24.91 20.01 19.53
C TYR A 45 -24.69 18.64 18.88
N GLU A 46 -23.45 18.15 18.72
CA GLU A 46 -23.15 16.86 18.08
C GLU A 46 -23.78 15.64 18.80
N GLY A 47 -24.08 15.75 20.09
CA GLY A 47 -24.82 14.71 20.84
C GLY A 47 -26.34 14.79 20.73
N LEU A 48 -26.89 15.90 20.24
CA LEU A 48 -28.34 16.15 20.15
C LEU A 48 -28.84 16.13 18.70
N TYR A 49 -27.98 16.49 17.76
CA TYR A 49 -28.31 16.61 16.34
C TYR A 49 -27.16 16.06 15.48
N THR A 50 -27.50 15.67 14.26
CA THR A 50 -26.51 15.38 13.23
C THR A 50 -25.88 16.69 12.75
N VAL A 51 -24.69 17.02 13.27
CA VAL A 51 -23.95 18.22 12.87
C VAL A 51 -22.97 17.88 11.74
N GLN A 52 -23.16 18.50 10.57
CA GLN A 52 -22.26 18.37 9.42
C GLN A 52 -21.54 19.69 9.17
N ILE A 53 -20.20 19.69 9.18
CA ILE A 53 -19.39 20.87 8.89
C ILE A 53 -18.84 20.78 7.48
N PHE A 54 -19.23 21.72 6.63
CA PHE A 54 -18.69 21.84 5.27
C PHE A 54 -17.53 22.84 5.25
N ARG A 55 -16.29 22.33 5.08
CA ARG A 55 -15.08 23.16 4.91
C ARG A 55 -14.56 22.98 3.49
N GLY A 56 -14.87 23.95 2.62
CA GLY A 56 -14.45 23.90 1.21
C GLY A 56 -14.97 22.67 0.46
N HIS A 57 -14.46 22.45 -0.75
CA HIS A 57 -14.85 21.31 -1.59
C HIS A 57 -14.09 20.02 -1.25
N ASP A 58 -12.86 20.13 -0.72
CA ASP A 58 -11.93 18.99 -0.59
C ASP A 58 -12.33 17.93 0.44
N SER A 59 -13.18 18.28 1.41
CA SER A 59 -13.62 17.35 2.46
C SER A 59 -14.77 16.43 2.05
N TYR A 60 -15.46 16.74 0.94
CA TYR A 60 -16.65 16.00 0.48
C TYR A 60 -16.57 15.54 -0.95
N VAL A 61 -15.57 16.00 -1.71
CA VAL A 61 -15.43 15.72 -3.13
C VAL A 61 -14.04 15.17 -3.37
N SER A 62 -13.93 13.95 -3.88
CA SER A 62 -12.68 13.40 -4.39
C SER A 62 -12.87 12.78 -5.76
N GLU A 63 -11.79 12.67 -6.53
CA GLU A 63 -11.80 11.99 -7.82
C GLU A 63 -11.71 10.47 -7.60
N ASN A 64 -12.58 9.70 -8.26
CA ASN A 64 -12.41 8.26 -8.42
C ASN A 64 -11.91 7.99 -9.84
N ARG A 65 -10.62 7.67 -9.95
CA ARG A 65 -9.94 7.49 -11.24
C ARG A 65 -10.32 6.20 -11.95
N GLU A 66 -10.64 5.14 -11.20
CA GLU A 66 -11.03 3.84 -11.78
C GLU A 66 -12.38 3.91 -12.48
N LEU A 67 -13.35 4.60 -11.88
CA LEU A 67 -14.70 4.74 -12.39
C LEU A 67 -14.90 6.02 -13.23
N ASN A 68 -13.84 6.83 -13.40
CA ASN A 68 -13.91 8.15 -14.01
C ASN A 68 -15.07 8.99 -13.45
N ALA A 69 -15.15 9.06 -12.11
CA ALA A 69 -16.29 9.60 -11.39
C ALA A 69 -15.87 10.55 -10.26
N ILE A 70 -16.86 11.25 -9.70
CA ILE A 70 -16.67 12.10 -8.53
C ILE A 70 -17.27 11.39 -7.31
N THR A 71 -16.43 11.15 -6.32
CA THR A 71 -16.81 10.62 -5.02
C THR A 71 -17.37 11.74 -4.15
N LEU A 72 -18.57 11.55 -3.64
CA LEU A 72 -19.27 12.53 -2.80
C LEU A 72 -19.49 12.01 -1.38
N GLY A 73 -19.34 12.90 -0.40
CA GLY A 73 -19.57 12.61 1.01
C GLY A 73 -18.29 12.24 1.75
N GLN A 74 -18.16 12.74 2.97
CA GLN A 74 -16.93 12.63 3.76
C GLN A 74 -16.46 11.16 3.92
N THR A 75 -17.37 10.25 4.26
CA THR A 75 -17.06 8.82 4.40
C THR A 75 -16.57 8.21 3.09
N ASN A 76 -17.18 8.55 1.95
CA ASN A 76 -16.79 8.00 0.66
C ASN A 76 -15.43 8.55 0.23
N VAL A 77 -15.15 9.83 0.50
CA VAL A 77 -13.84 10.45 0.27
C VAL A 77 -12.76 9.77 1.11
N GLU A 78 -13.01 9.53 2.40
CA GLU A 78 -12.07 8.82 3.29
C GLU A 78 -11.80 7.39 2.84
N VAL A 79 -12.83 6.68 2.36
CA VAL A 79 -12.67 5.32 1.80
C VAL A 79 -11.87 5.36 0.51
N GLN A 80 -12.13 6.32 -0.39
CA GLN A 80 -11.38 6.47 -1.64
C GLN A 80 -9.89 6.71 -1.39
N GLN A 81 -9.55 7.54 -0.39
CA GLN A 81 -8.16 7.78 -0.01
C GLN A 81 -7.45 6.49 0.44
N LYS A 82 -8.13 5.61 1.18
CA LYS A 82 -7.58 4.30 1.59
C LYS A 82 -7.40 3.37 0.40
N ILE A 83 -8.34 3.36 -0.53
CA ILE A 83 -8.23 2.59 -1.77
C ILE A 83 -7.00 3.05 -2.56
N ASP A 84 -6.83 4.36 -2.73
CA ASP A 84 -5.71 4.93 -3.48
C ASP A 84 -4.34 4.58 -2.83
N GLN A 85 -4.28 4.56 -1.50
CA GLN A 85 -3.10 4.11 -0.74
C GLN A 85 -2.80 2.64 -0.99
N LEU A 86 -3.79 1.76 -0.82
CA LEU A 86 -3.63 0.32 -1.04
C LEU A 86 -3.23 0.00 -2.49
N ASN A 87 -3.82 0.68 -3.47
CA ASN A 87 -3.46 0.53 -4.87
C ASN A 87 -2.00 0.96 -5.13
N THR A 88 -1.53 1.99 -4.43
CA THR A 88 -0.12 2.41 -4.51
C THR A 88 0.81 1.36 -3.92
N GLU A 89 0.46 0.77 -2.76
CA GLU A 89 1.24 -0.30 -2.13
C GLU A 89 1.29 -1.55 -3.01
N ILE A 90 0.15 -1.98 -3.58
CA ILE A 90 0.07 -3.10 -4.52
C ILE A 90 1.01 -2.86 -5.71
N SER A 91 0.94 -1.69 -6.33
CA SER A 91 1.80 -1.35 -7.48
C SER A 91 3.30 -1.38 -7.14
N GLN A 92 3.68 -1.04 -5.91
CA GLN A 92 5.06 -1.14 -5.46
C GLN A 92 5.49 -2.60 -5.29
N LEU A 93 4.66 -3.44 -4.66
CA LEU A 93 4.94 -4.86 -4.48
C LEU A 93 5.04 -5.60 -5.83
N GLU A 94 4.16 -5.27 -6.78
CA GLU A 94 4.22 -5.83 -8.14
C GLU A 94 5.56 -5.48 -8.83
N LYS A 95 6.05 -4.25 -8.67
CA LYS A 95 7.37 -3.85 -9.19
C LYS A 95 8.53 -4.58 -8.54
N GLU A 96 8.43 -4.92 -7.26
CA GLU A 96 9.46 -5.72 -6.58
C GLU A 96 9.50 -7.17 -7.08
N LEU A 97 8.36 -7.69 -7.53
CA LEU A 97 8.21 -9.06 -8.03
C LEU A 97 8.37 -9.20 -9.54
N ASP A 98 8.40 -8.09 -10.30
CA ASP A 98 8.47 -8.11 -11.76
C ASP A 98 9.77 -8.75 -12.28
N LEU A 99 9.65 -9.92 -12.90
CA LEU A 99 10.77 -10.65 -13.46
C LEU A 99 11.33 -10.01 -14.74
N ASN A 100 10.54 -9.15 -15.40
CA ASN A 100 10.96 -8.48 -16.63
C ASN A 100 11.57 -7.10 -16.35
N SER A 101 11.74 -6.75 -15.07
CA SER A 101 12.36 -5.49 -14.70
C SER A 101 13.83 -5.45 -15.11
N GLU A 102 14.23 -4.36 -15.74
CA GLU A 102 15.63 -4.02 -16.01
C GLU A 102 16.42 -3.77 -14.70
N ALA A 103 15.71 -3.44 -13.61
CA ALA A 103 16.29 -3.15 -12.32
C ALA A 103 16.45 -4.43 -11.46
N ASP A 104 17.45 -4.41 -10.57
CA ASP A 104 17.63 -5.48 -9.59
C ASP A 104 16.51 -5.41 -8.53
N ASN A 105 15.62 -6.41 -8.55
CA ASN A 105 14.48 -6.50 -7.63
C ASN A 105 14.35 -7.92 -7.05
N CYS A 106 13.42 -8.13 -6.13
CA CYS A 106 13.26 -9.41 -5.44
C CYS A 106 12.96 -10.56 -6.42
N GLY A 107 12.11 -10.33 -7.41
CA GLY A 107 11.78 -11.31 -8.44
C GLY A 107 13.00 -11.74 -9.27
N THR A 108 13.71 -10.79 -9.87
CA THR A 108 14.89 -11.07 -10.70
C THR A 108 16.02 -11.72 -9.89
N ARG A 109 16.20 -11.35 -8.62
CA ARG A 109 17.16 -11.99 -7.70
C ARG A 109 16.80 -13.45 -7.42
N LEU A 110 15.52 -13.75 -7.21
CA LEU A 110 15.05 -15.13 -6.99
C LEU A 110 15.34 -15.97 -8.24
N GLN A 111 14.94 -15.49 -9.41
CA GLN A 111 15.13 -16.21 -10.68
C GLN A 111 16.62 -16.48 -10.98
N ARG A 112 17.49 -15.49 -10.75
CA ARG A 112 18.95 -15.66 -10.89
C ARG A 112 19.49 -16.74 -9.96
N THR A 113 19.02 -16.75 -8.71
CA THR A 113 19.46 -17.72 -7.69
C THR A 113 19.00 -19.13 -8.03
N GLU A 114 17.75 -19.31 -8.47
CA GLU A 114 17.21 -20.60 -8.90
C GLU A 114 17.95 -21.16 -10.12
N THR A 115 18.22 -20.29 -11.11
CA THR A 115 18.99 -20.65 -12.31
C THR A 115 20.41 -21.10 -11.93
N HIS A 116 21.09 -20.31 -11.10
CA HIS A 116 22.44 -20.63 -10.61
C HIS A 116 22.48 -21.96 -9.84
N PHE A 117 21.47 -22.22 -9.00
CA PHE A 117 21.36 -23.49 -8.27
C PHE A 117 21.18 -24.67 -9.23
N ALA A 118 20.31 -24.54 -10.23
CA ALA A 118 20.08 -25.58 -11.23
C ALA A 118 21.34 -25.89 -12.04
N ASP A 119 22.08 -24.86 -12.46
CA ASP A 119 23.34 -25.01 -13.19
C ASP A 119 24.39 -25.72 -12.34
N THR A 120 24.58 -25.28 -11.09
CA THR A 120 25.53 -25.90 -10.15
C THR A 120 25.20 -27.38 -9.93
N LYS A 121 23.92 -27.72 -9.76
CA LYS A 121 23.47 -29.11 -9.61
C LYS A 121 23.79 -29.94 -10.85
N ASN A 122 23.52 -29.40 -12.04
CA ASN A 122 23.82 -30.07 -13.31
C ASN A 122 25.33 -30.31 -13.50
N GLU A 123 26.18 -29.37 -13.07
CA GLU A 123 27.63 -29.55 -13.08
C GLU A 123 28.08 -30.66 -12.14
N LEU A 124 27.51 -30.70 -10.93
CA LEU A 124 27.78 -31.74 -9.95
C LEU A 124 27.41 -33.13 -10.47
N ASP A 125 26.23 -33.28 -11.08
CA ASP A 125 25.76 -34.55 -11.66
C ASP A 125 26.68 -35.01 -12.81
N LYS A 126 27.13 -34.07 -13.66
CA LYS A 126 28.11 -34.36 -14.71
C LYS A 126 29.45 -34.83 -14.14
N LEU A 127 29.93 -34.24 -13.03
CA LEU A 127 31.14 -34.66 -12.36
C LEU A 127 31.02 -36.09 -11.82
N TYR A 128 29.94 -36.41 -11.11
CA TYR A 128 29.69 -37.76 -10.61
C TYR A 128 29.65 -38.80 -11.75
N SER A 129 28.96 -38.50 -12.84
CA SER A 129 28.88 -39.37 -14.01
C SER A 129 30.25 -39.60 -14.67
N LYS A 130 31.08 -38.54 -14.78
CA LYS A 130 32.46 -38.64 -15.29
C LYS A 130 33.33 -39.53 -14.41
N CYS A 131 33.29 -39.33 -13.09
CA CYS A 131 34.04 -40.15 -12.13
C CYS A 131 33.63 -41.62 -12.21
N ALA A 132 32.33 -41.92 -12.21
CA ALA A 132 31.82 -43.29 -12.32
C ALA A 132 32.26 -43.97 -13.64
N SER A 133 32.20 -43.21 -14.75
CA SER A 133 32.66 -43.69 -16.05
C SER A 133 34.17 -43.98 -16.06
N ALA A 134 34.98 -43.14 -15.41
CA ALA A 134 36.42 -43.35 -15.29
C ALA A 134 36.75 -44.64 -14.52
N ILE A 135 36.06 -44.88 -13.39
CA ILE A 135 36.20 -46.10 -12.60
C ILE A 135 35.85 -47.33 -13.45
N LYS A 136 34.71 -47.31 -14.14
CA LYS A 136 34.28 -48.41 -15.03
C LYS A 136 35.33 -48.72 -16.09
N LYS A 137 35.86 -47.69 -16.77
CA LYS A 137 36.90 -47.84 -17.79
C LYS A 137 38.19 -48.43 -17.22
N TYR A 138 38.60 -47.98 -16.04
CA TYR A 138 39.79 -48.51 -15.36
C TYR A 138 39.67 -50.01 -15.06
N TYR A 139 38.54 -50.46 -14.50
CA TYR A 139 38.35 -51.89 -14.23
C TYR A 139 38.26 -52.73 -15.51
N GLN A 140 37.69 -52.20 -16.59
CA GLN A 140 37.63 -52.88 -17.89
C GLN A 140 39.03 -53.05 -18.49
N SER A 141 39.91 -52.04 -18.43
CA SER A 141 41.27 -52.15 -18.97
C SER A 141 42.13 -53.17 -18.20
N GLN A 142 41.98 -53.26 -16.88
CA GLN A 142 42.68 -54.25 -16.05
C GLN A 142 42.25 -55.71 -16.32
N ARG A 143 40.99 -55.95 -16.69
CA ARG A 143 40.53 -57.29 -17.10
C ARG A 143 41.14 -57.74 -18.43
N HIS A 144 41.38 -56.80 -19.35
CA HIS A 144 42.00 -57.12 -20.64
C HIS A 144 43.50 -57.39 -20.53
N THR A 145 44.23 -56.73 -19.62
CA THR A 145 45.66 -56.99 -19.40
C THR A 145 45.93 -58.32 -18.69
N HIS A 146 45.04 -58.77 -17.80
CA HIS A 146 45.21 -60.06 -17.10
C HIS A 146 44.89 -61.29 -17.99
N CYS A 147 44.08 -61.13 -19.04
CA CYS A 147 43.77 -62.20 -20.00
C CYS A 147 44.90 -62.45 -21.03
N GLY A 148 45.84 -61.51 -21.20
CA GLY A 148 46.95 -61.61 -22.17
C GLY A 148 48.19 -62.36 -21.71
N ILE A 149 48.24 -62.86 -20.47
CA ILE A 149 49.43 -63.53 -19.89
C ILE A 149 49.38 -65.07 -20.04
N GLN A 150 48.33 -65.63 -20.65
CA GLN A 150 48.13 -67.09 -20.77
C GLN A 150 48.43 -67.66 -22.18
N GLN A 151 49.27 -67.01 -22.99
CA GLN A 151 49.70 -67.57 -24.28
C GLN A 151 51.22 -67.46 -24.47
N LYS A 152 51.97 -68.36 -23.85
CA LYS A 152 53.29 -68.82 -24.29
C LYS A 152 53.48 -70.29 -23.96
#